data_AF-A0A660RDV9-F1
#
_entry.id   AF-A0A660RDV9-F1
#
_cell.length_a   1.000
_cell.length_b   1.000
_cell.length_c   1.000
_cell.angle_alpha   90.00
_cell.angle_beta   90.00
_cell.angle_gamma   90.00
#
_symmetry.space_group_name_H-M   'P 1'
#
loop_
_entity.id
_entity.type
_entity.pdbx_description
1 polymer ?
#
loop_
_entity_poly.entity_id
_entity_poly.type
_entity_poly.pdbx_seq_one_letter_code
_entity_poly.pdbx_strand_id
1 'polypeptide(L)'
;VYAAAGECGLGVIDAVKTMPTGYYVIGVDVDEDSLAPGKVLTSAIKRVDIAVLNAIKAKIKGNFKGGFFSLGIKENGVGLSPMKYTKDKIPSWILTNLSRLKKMIVEGKLRVPTTLGEVKTFMPPNL
;
A
#
# COMPACT_ATOMS: atom_id res chain seq x y z
N VAL A 1 5.16 7.37 10.80
CA VAL A 1 6.19 6.41 10.32
C VAL A 1 5.57 5.47 9.30
N TYR A 2 6.25 5.10 8.22
CA TYR A 2 5.83 4.02 7.32
C TYR A 2 6.62 2.76 7.66
N ALA A 3 5.95 1.75 8.24
CA ALA A 3 6.60 0.60 8.88
C ALA A 3 6.78 -0.59 7.93
N ALA A 4 7.52 -0.40 6.83
CA ALA A 4 7.77 -1.45 5.83
C ALA A 4 8.83 -2.48 6.29
N ALA A 5 8.55 -3.20 7.38
CA ALA A 5 9.51 -4.05 8.07
C ALA A 5 8.95 -5.42 8.55
N GLY A 6 7.85 -5.90 7.95
CA GLY A 6 7.21 -7.16 8.35
C GLY A 6 6.89 -7.18 9.85
N GLU A 7 7.17 -8.31 10.52
CA GLU A 7 6.92 -8.46 11.96
C GLU A 7 7.67 -7.44 12.83
N CYS A 8 8.85 -6.97 12.43
CA CYS A 8 9.54 -5.88 13.14
C CYS A 8 8.72 -4.58 13.13
N GLY A 9 7.88 -4.38 12.12
CA GLY A 9 6.94 -3.26 12.03
C GLY A 9 5.89 -3.28 13.15
N LEU A 10 5.56 -4.44 13.71
CA LEU A 10 4.64 -4.56 14.83
C LEU A 10 5.15 -3.82 16.07
N GLY A 11 6.47 -3.77 16.29
CA GLY A 11 7.06 -2.96 17.35
C GLY A 11 6.82 -1.46 17.17
N VAL A 12 6.77 -0.96 15.93
CA VAL A 12 6.40 0.43 15.63
C VAL A 12 4.92 0.67 15.92
N ILE A 13 4.06 -0.30 15.59
CA ILE A 13 2.63 -0.24 15.89
C ILE A 13 2.40 -0.27 17.41
N ASP A 14 3.11 -1.12 18.15
CA ASP A 14 3.01 -1.19 19.59
C ASP A 14 3.49 0.10 20.26
N ALA A 15 4.59 0.67 19.77
CA ALA A 15 5.08 1.96 20.25
C ALA A 15 4.05 3.07 20.02
N VAL A 16 3.37 3.14 18.86
CA VAL A 16 2.43 4.24 18.58
C VAL A 16 1.16 4.18 19.43
N LYS A 17 0.79 3.01 19.97
CA LYS A 17 -0.37 2.86 20.88
C LYS A 17 -0.24 3.70 22.14
N THR A 18 0.97 3.82 22.69
CA THR A 18 1.23 4.54 23.95
C THR A 18 1.57 6.01 23.74
N MET A 19 1.82 6.40 22.49
CA MET A 19 2.15 7.79 22.14
C MET A 19 0.93 8.70 22.22
N PRO A 20 1.12 10.00 22.52
CA PRO A 20 0.02 10.98 22.51
C PRO A 20 -0.56 11.17 21.11
N THR A 21 -1.66 11.91 21.01
CA THR A 21 -2.25 12.30 19.71
C THR A 21 -1.22 13.04 18.85
N GLY A 22 -1.28 12.84 17.53
CA GLY A 22 -0.31 13.40 16.59
C GLY A 22 0.75 12.40 16.10
N TYR A 23 0.89 11.27 16.78
CA TYR A 23 1.77 10.17 16.36
C TYR A 23 0.97 9.11 15.60
N TYR A 24 1.46 8.77 14.41
CA TYR A 24 0.77 7.87 13.50
C TYR A 24 1.73 6.92 12.78
N VAL A 25 1.18 5.78 12.36
CA VAL A 25 1.87 4.77 11.55
C VAL A 25 1.10 4.50 10.26
N ILE A 26 1.82 4.14 9.21
CA ILE A 26 1.28 3.53 8.00
C ILE A 26 1.77 2.08 8.01
N GLY A 27 0.82 1.15 7.99
CA GLY A 27 1.08 -0.29 7.99
C GLY A 27 1.46 -0.84 6.61
N VAL A 28 1.73 -2.15 6.53
CA VAL A 28 2.11 -2.84 5.28
C VAL A 28 1.50 -4.23 5.15
N ASP A 29 1.50 -4.71 3.90
CA ASP A 29 1.12 -6.06 3.47
C ASP A 29 -0.37 -6.40 3.67
N VAL A 30 -0.90 -6.24 4.87
CA VAL A 30 -2.31 -6.47 5.24
C VAL A 30 -2.95 -5.21 5.85
N ASP A 31 -4.26 -5.26 6.07
CA ASP A 31 -4.98 -4.20 6.77
C ASP A 31 -4.66 -4.29 8.27
N GLU A 32 -3.82 -3.37 8.75
CA GLU A 32 -3.35 -3.32 10.14
C GLU A 32 -4.13 -2.28 10.96
N ASP A 33 -5.17 -1.67 10.38
CA ASP A 33 -5.94 -0.58 10.99
C ASP A 33 -6.43 -0.93 12.42
N SER A 34 -6.82 -2.19 12.64
CA SER A 34 -7.33 -2.69 13.93
C SER A 34 -6.24 -2.91 14.99
N LEU A 35 -4.97 -2.97 14.60
CA LEU A 35 -3.87 -3.23 15.54
C LEU A 35 -3.63 -2.02 16.44
N ALA A 36 -3.83 -0.80 15.95
CA ALA A 36 -3.82 0.43 16.77
C ALA A 36 -4.90 1.41 16.26
N PRO A 37 -6.18 1.20 16.64
CA PRO A 37 -7.30 1.98 16.13
C PRO A 37 -7.10 3.49 16.35
N GLY A 38 -7.30 4.28 15.29
CA GLY A 38 -7.11 5.74 15.34
C GLY A 38 -5.65 6.21 15.21
N LYS A 39 -4.68 5.28 15.17
CA LYS A 39 -3.24 5.57 15.06
C LYS A 39 -2.60 5.02 13.78
N VAL A 40 -3.17 3.97 13.20
CA VAL A 40 -2.84 3.52 11.84
C VAL A 40 -3.64 4.37 10.84
N LEU A 41 -2.98 5.22 10.07
CA LEU A 41 -3.65 6.10 9.09
C LEU A 41 -4.17 5.32 7.89
N THR A 42 -3.40 4.33 7.44
CA THR A 42 -3.73 3.37 6.39
C THR A 42 -2.64 2.29 6.39
N SER A 43 -2.85 1.20 5.63
CA SER A 43 -1.80 0.23 5.29
C SER A 43 -1.56 0.18 3.78
N ALA A 44 -0.29 0.11 3.38
CA ALA A 44 0.10 -0.21 2.01
C ALA A 44 -0.04 -1.73 1.79
N ILE A 45 -1.22 -2.14 1.34
CA ILE A 45 -1.61 -3.54 1.12
C ILE A 45 -0.82 -4.15 -0.04
N LYS A 46 -0.39 -5.41 0.14
CA LYS A 46 0.23 -6.24 -0.90
C LYS A 46 -0.48 -7.59 -0.95
N ARG A 47 -1.17 -7.86 -2.06
CA ARG A 47 -2.00 -9.05 -2.26
C ARG A 47 -1.19 -10.29 -2.66
N VAL A 48 -0.26 -10.68 -1.80
CA VAL A 48 0.53 -11.92 -1.95
C VAL A 48 -0.41 -13.14 -1.94
N ASP A 49 -1.49 -13.08 -1.16
CA ASP A 49 -2.57 -14.06 -1.12
C ASP A 49 -3.15 -14.33 -2.52
N ILE A 50 -3.46 -13.28 -3.28
CA ILE A 50 -3.98 -13.40 -4.66
C ILE A 50 -2.91 -13.96 -5.58
N ALA A 51 -1.66 -13.51 -5.46
CA ALA A 51 -0.56 -14.00 -6.31
C ALA A 51 -0.36 -15.51 -6.14
N VAL A 52 -0.30 -16.00 -4.90
CA VAL A 52 -0.17 -17.42 -4.56
C VAL A 52 -1.39 -18.21 -5.04
N LEU A 53 -2.60 -17.72 -4.76
CA LEU A 53 -3.84 -18.38 -5.18
C LEU A 53 -3.92 -18.54 -6.70
N ASN A 54 -3.54 -17.49 -7.46
CA ASN A 54 -3.54 -17.53 -8.92
C ASN A 54 -2.51 -18.53 -9.46
N ALA A 55 -1.32 -18.58 -8.89
CA ALA A 55 -0.28 -19.54 -9.27
C ALA A 55 -0.74 -21.00 -9.04
N ILE A 56 -1.34 -21.29 -7.87
CA ILE A 56 -1.88 -22.62 -7.55
C ILE A 56 -3.02 -22.99 -8.52
N LYS A 57 -3.97 -22.07 -8.74
CA LYS A 57 -5.06 -22.28 -9.71
C LYS A 57 -4.52 -22.57 -11.10
N ALA A 58 -3.46 -21.88 -11.53
CA ALA A 58 -2.87 -22.09 -12.83
C ALA A 58 -2.22 -23.48 -12.95
N LYS A 59 -1.53 -23.92 -11.88
CA LYS A 59 -0.94 -25.26 -11.82
C LYS A 59 -2.00 -26.36 -11.90
N ILE A 60 -3.07 -26.24 -11.12
CA ILE A 60 -4.18 -27.21 -11.12
C ILE A 60 -4.84 -27.31 -12.49
N LYS A 61 -5.01 -26.17 -13.18
CA LYS A 61 -5.60 -26.12 -14.53
C LYS A 61 -4.63 -26.54 -15.65
N GLY A 62 -3.39 -26.91 -15.32
CA GLY A 62 -2.37 -27.28 -16.30
C GLY A 62 -1.84 -26.11 -17.15
N ASN A 63 -2.12 -24.86 -16.78
CA ASN A 63 -1.72 -23.66 -17.53
C ASN A 63 -0.71 -22.78 -16.75
N PHE A 64 0.02 -23.37 -15.80
CA PHE A 64 1.09 -22.67 -15.08
C PHE A 64 2.16 -22.19 -16.05
N LYS A 65 2.52 -20.91 -15.93
CA LYS A 65 3.60 -20.29 -16.70
C LYS A 65 4.64 -19.74 -15.74
N GLY A 66 5.90 -20.11 -15.95
CA GLY A 66 7.03 -19.46 -15.29
C GLY A 66 7.30 -18.07 -15.88
N GLY A 67 8.19 -17.32 -15.24
CA GLY A 67 8.59 -15.97 -15.65
C GLY A 67 8.22 -14.89 -14.64
N PHE A 68 8.35 -13.63 -15.08
CA PHE A 68 8.06 -12.47 -14.25
C PHE A 68 6.61 -12.00 -14.43
N PHE A 69 5.95 -11.75 -13.31
CA PHE A 69 4.61 -11.17 -13.26
C PHE A 69 4.68 -9.88 -12.46
N SER A 70 4.15 -8.79 -13.01
CA SER A 70 4.02 -7.51 -12.32
C SER A 70 2.57 -7.34 -11.88
N LEU A 71 2.34 -7.20 -10.58
CA LEU A 71 1.02 -7.01 -9.98
C LEU A 71 1.00 -5.66 -9.25
N GLY A 72 0.70 -4.60 -9.99
CA GLY A 72 0.65 -3.25 -9.48
C GLY A 72 -0.75 -2.83 -9.04
N ILE A 73 -0.96 -1.51 -8.98
CA ILE A 73 -2.27 -0.90 -8.67
C ILE A 73 -3.30 -1.30 -9.73
N LYS A 74 -2.90 -1.41 -11.01
CA LYS A 74 -3.78 -1.77 -12.13
C LYS A 74 -4.32 -3.20 -12.00
N GLU A 75 -3.49 -4.12 -11.54
CA GLU A 75 -3.85 -5.54 -11.33
C GLU A 75 -4.51 -5.78 -9.96
N ASN A 76 -4.74 -4.72 -9.17
CA ASN A 76 -5.15 -4.80 -7.77
C ASN A 76 -4.19 -5.64 -6.89
N GLY A 77 -2.91 -5.72 -7.29
CA GLY A 77 -1.87 -6.41 -6.53
C GLY A 77 -1.40 -5.62 -5.32
N VAL A 78 -1.52 -4.30 -5.36
CA VAL A 78 -1.22 -3.39 -4.24
C VAL A 78 -2.29 -2.31 -4.10
N GLY A 79 -2.42 -1.75 -2.90
CA GLY A 79 -3.39 -0.69 -2.62
C GLY A 79 -3.23 -0.07 -1.23
N LEU A 80 -4.20 0.76 -0.85
CA LEU A 80 -4.31 1.31 0.50
C LEU A 80 -5.48 0.66 1.24
N SER A 81 -5.35 0.49 2.55
CA SER A 81 -6.45 0.01 3.40
C SER A 81 -7.62 1.02 3.42
N PRO A 82 -8.83 0.61 3.87
CA PRO A 82 -10.00 1.48 3.89
C PRO A 82 -9.94 2.67 4.87
N MET A 83 -8.93 2.72 5.75
CA MET A 83 -8.76 3.77 6.77
C MET A 83 -9.89 3.76 7.80
N LYS A 84 -10.32 2.57 8.23
CA LYS A 84 -11.57 2.33 8.98
C LYS A 84 -11.71 3.20 10.23
N TYR A 85 -10.60 3.47 10.93
CA TYR A 85 -10.59 4.21 12.21
C TYR A 85 -9.98 5.61 12.11
N THR A 86 -9.54 6.03 10.92
CA THR A 86 -8.75 7.26 10.73
C THR A 86 -9.19 8.09 9.54
N LYS A 87 -10.15 7.62 8.72
CA LYS A 87 -10.63 8.35 7.53
C LYS A 87 -11.15 9.75 7.86
N ASP A 88 -11.75 9.94 9.02
CA ASP A 88 -12.20 11.23 9.56
C ASP A 88 -11.06 12.22 9.80
N LYS A 89 -9.84 11.71 10.04
CA LYS A 89 -8.64 12.51 10.30
C LYS A 89 -7.92 12.93 9.02
N ILE A 90 -8.29 12.34 7.88
CA ILE A 90 -7.65 12.57 6.60
C ILE A 90 -8.46 13.63 5.85
N PRO A 91 -7.88 14.80 5.56
CA PRO A 91 -8.58 15.84 4.82
C PRO A 91 -9.11 15.34 3.47
N SER A 92 -10.29 15.80 3.07
CA SER A 92 -10.94 15.37 1.82
C SER A 92 -10.05 15.58 0.58
N TRP A 93 -9.28 16.67 0.54
CA TRP A 93 -8.36 16.96 -0.56
C TRP A 93 -7.24 15.92 -0.69
N ILE A 94 -6.79 15.30 0.41
CA ILE A 94 -5.84 14.17 0.37
C ILE A 94 -6.50 12.97 -0.30
N LEU A 95 -7.74 12.62 0.06
CA LEU A 95 -8.46 11.49 -0.52
C LEU A 95 -8.70 11.69 -2.03
N THR A 96 -9.02 12.92 -2.44
CA THR A 96 -9.12 13.32 -3.85
C THR A 96 -7.79 13.13 -4.58
N ASN A 97 -6.69 13.61 -3.98
CA ASN A 97 -5.35 13.51 -4.56
C ASN A 97 -4.90 12.05 -4.68
N LEU A 98 -5.15 11.20 -3.68
CA LEU A 98 -4.88 9.77 -3.74
C LEU A 98 -5.64 9.10 -4.90
N SER A 99 -6.90 9.44 -5.08
CA SER A 99 -7.73 8.92 -6.18
C SER A 99 -7.18 9.37 -7.55
N ARG A 100 -6.77 10.63 -7.67
CA ARG A 100 -6.16 11.19 -8.88
C ARG A 100 -4.83 10.50 -9.21
N LEU A 101 -3.94 10.35 -8.23
CA LEU A 101 -2.66 9.65 -8.37
C LEU A 101 -2.87 8.20 -8.80
N LYS A 102 -3.80 7.48 -8.14
CA LYS A 102 -4.15 6.10 -8.50
C LYS A 102 -4.57 6.02 -9.97
N LYS A 103 -5.46 6.91 -10.41
CA LYS A 103 -5.91 6.98 -11.81
C LYS A 103 -4.75 7.24 -12.77
N MET A 104 -3.89 8.22 -12.47
CA MET A 104 -2.71 8.52 -13.31
C MET A 104 -1.75 7.34 -13.44
N ILE A 105 -1.55 6.56 -12.37
CA ILE A 105 -0.71 5.34 -12.41
C ILE A 105 -1.35 4.27 -13.27
N VAL A 106 -2.65 4.01 -13.10
CA VAL A 106 -3.40 3.00 -13.88
C VAL A 106 -3.42 3.35 -15.37
N GLU A 107 -3.55 4.63 -15.70
CA GLU A 107 -3.52 5.15 -17.08
C GLU A 107 -2.09 5.25 -17.66
N GLY A 108 -1.05 4.98 -16.88
CA GLY A 108 0.35 5.10 -17.31
C GLY A 108 0.86 6.54 -17.45
N LYS A 109 0.06 7.54 -17.09
CA LYS A 109 0.45 8.97 -17.09
C LYS A 109 1.42 9.32 -15.96
N LEU A 110 1.40 8.54 -14.89
CA LEU A 110 2.36 8.63 -13.78
C LEU A 110 3.12 7.32 -13.66
N ARG A 111 4.42 7.37 -13.96
CA ARG A 111 5.33 6.25 -13.73
C ARG A 111 6.03 6.43 -12.38
N VAL A 112 5.79 5.50 -11.46
CA VAL A 112 6.47 5.47 -10.16
C VAL A 112 7.91 4.99 -10.36
N PRO A 113 8.92 5.69 -9.81
CA PRO A 113 10.31 5.26 -9.85
C PRO A 113 10.52 3.88 -9.23
N THR A 114 11.35 3.05 -9.85
CA THR A 114 11.73 1.71 -9.35
C THR A 114 13.20 1.62 -8.97
N THR A 115 13.99 2.66 -9.24
CA THR A 115 15.41 2.74 -8.90
C THR A 115 15.74 4.05 -8.20
N LEU A 116 16.83 4.08 -7.43
CA LEU A 116 17.31 5.31 -6.80
C LEU A 116 17.68 6.40 -7.81
N GLY A 117 18.16 6.02 -9.00
CA GLY A 117 18.44 6.95 -10.09
C GLY A 117 17.17 7.65 -10.57
N GLU A 118 16.11 6.87 -10.83
CA GLU A 118 14.81 7.42 -11.23
C GLU A 118 14.20 8.30 -10.13
N VAL A 119 14.36 7.95 -8.84
CA VAL A 119 13.88 8.76 -7.72
C VAL A 119 14.53 10.15 -7.70
N LYS A 120 15.84 10.25 -7.95
CA LYS A 120 16.58 11.52 -7.92
C LYS A 120 16.07 12.52 -8.96
N THR A 121 15.57 12.03 -10.08
CA THR A 121 15.07 12.85 -11.19
C THR A 121 13.55 12.91 -11.24
N PHE A 122 12.86 12.25 -10.30
CA PHE A 122 11.41 12.15 -10.32
C PHE A 122 10.76 13.48 -9.99
N MET A 123 9.91 13.96 -10.90
CA MET A 123 9.06 15.12 -10.67
C MET A 123 7.65 14.62 -10.35
N PRO A 124 7.15 14.82 -9.12
CA PRO A 124 5.77 14.48 -8.80
C PRO A 124 4.82 15.33 -9.65
N PRO A 125 3.66 14.78 -10.06
CA PRO A 125 2.69 15.54 -10.83
C PRO A 125 2.11 16.67 -9.97
N ASN A 126 1.71 17.75 -10.63
CA ASN A 126 0.95 18.80 -9.96
C ASN A 126 -0.49 18.31 -9.69
N LEU A 127 -0.94 18.40 -8.44
CA LEU A 127 -2.19 17.80 -7.93
C LEU A 127 -3.30 18.84 -7.71
#